data_AF-A0A4V5PLG7-F1
#
_entry.id   AF-A0A4V5PLG7-F1
#
_cell.length_a   1.000
_cell.length_b   1.000
_cell.length_c   1.000
_cell.angle_alpha   90.00
_cell.angle_beta   90.00
_cell.angle_gamma   90.00
#
_symmetry.space_group_name_H-M   'P 1'
#
loop_
_entity.id
_entity.type
_entity.pdbx_description
1 polymer ?
#
loop_
_entity_poly.entity_id
_entity_poly.type
_entity_poly.pdbx_seq_one_letter_code
_entity_poly.pdbx_strand_id
1 'polypeptide(L)'
;MILSRFWYLALAILLGVSAFTLMLAAQMYNRSGLRAMSDSLAADSSAVGWYLKDDARNRSSALIPIALAPELRGQLAKATPEAKPSREIRDEAKKSLKKLDGDVPADLKFDALWAVDGSGRVIASVGIEHAEDWELGGYPVVADALHGWIRDDAWVWKGRIYRVVARPVEAEVNGEPVGAVIGVKIVDDKFAQGVSKRTGSAVGFYADGARVASWAPEGFDKANLDQITQDLKQLEDNKDYQEKGRSEPRVIASHLGVVYARMPGEAWDLGAGYAVGRLAVAVDSPLDFLNKADDTDKKNVPTIFVIVAILALAGVGVFFSVLEHTQPLATFGKEAIRLAKGEVDVLAPSKFRGAYKKIASDINDGIDKIAAKGGAPRRAADLEQVLGPIPAAPTMSAFAVPGPGETSSTAIPVPNSAPAAKPLPKALPKPKPRPGSTTQDPVESIPEPEPEAAPAPAAAPPPLPKAAAAEPAAPAAEGDEVDELTEWQRVYEEFVAMKQQCGEQTAGMTFEKFKSTLQRNKDALVQRHGVTRVKFTVYAKEGKAALKASPVNK
;
A
#
# COMPACT_ATOMS: atom_id res chain seq x y z
N MET A 1 -17.59 32.00 -31.78
CA MET A 1 -16.59 31.71 -30.72
C MET A 1 -17.13 30.75 -29.67
N ILE A 2 -18.33 30.17 -29.81
CA ILE A 2 -18.85 29.25 -28.79
C ILE A 2 -18.28 27.84 -29.06
N LEU A 3 -18.18 27.42 -30.33
CA LEU A 3 -17.65 26.11 -30.71
C LEU A 3 -16.15 25.98 -30.45
N SER A 4 -15.34 26.98 -30.83
CA SER A 4 -13.89 26.98 -30.56
C SER A 4 -13.59 27.01 -29.05
N ARG A 5 -14.29 27.86 -28.29
CA ARG A 5 -14.12 27.92 -26.82
C ARG A 5 -14.56 26.62 -26.14
N PHE A 6 -15.68 26.04 -26.57
CA PHE A 6 -16.12 24.73 -26.10
C PHE A 6 -15.10 23.64 -26.42
N TRP A 7 -14.51 23.68 -27.62
CA TRP A 7 -13.46 22.75 -28.03
C TRP A 7 -12.20 22.86 -27.18
N TYR A 8 -11.74 24.08 -26.87
CA TYR A 8 -10.61 24.27 -25.96
C TYR A 8 -10.90 23.76 -24.54
N LEU A 9 -12.14 23.96 -24.05
CA LEU A 9 -12.56 23.39 -22.77
C LEU A 9 -12.54 21.86 -22.80
N ALA A 10 -13.03 21.24 -23.89
CA ALA A 10 -13.00 19.80 -24.05
C ALA A 10 -11.56 19.25 -24.09
N LEU A 11 -10.66 19.91 -24.81
CA LEU A 11 -9.23 19.55 -24.82
C LEU A 11 -8.57 19.71 -23.45
N ALA A 12 -8.90 20.77 -22.71
CA ALA A 12 -8.39 20.98 -21.36
C ALA A 12 -8.85 19.86 -20.40
N ILE A 13 -10.12 19.45 -20.50
CA ILE A 13 -10.66 18.32 -19.73
C ILE A 13 -9.93 17.03 -20.10
N LEU A 14 -9.74 16.76 -21.40
CA LEU A 14 -9.04 15.55 -21.87
C LEU A 14 -7.58 15.51 -21.41
N LEU A 15 -6.88 16.64 -21.44
CA LEU A 15 -5.52 16.77 -20.89
C LEU A 15 -5.52 16.50 -19.38
N GLY A 16 -6.48 17.07 -18.64
CA GLY A 16 -6.63 16.87 -17.20
C GLY A 16 -6.89 15.41 -16.83
N VAL A 17 -7.79 14.74 -17.55
CA VAL A 17 -8.05 13.30 -17.39
C VAL A 17 -6.78 12.49 -17.70
N SER A 18 -6.07 12.81 -18.78
CA SER A 18 -4.85 12.11 -19.17
C SER A 18 -3.75 12.25 -18.10
N ALA A 19 -3.51 13.47 -17.60
CA ALA A 19 -2.57 13.73 -16.51
C ALA A 19 -2.97 12.98 -15.22
N PHE A 20 -4.26 12.99 -14.87
CA PHE A 20 -4.78 12.26 -13.72
C PHE A 20 -4.56 10.75 -13.85
N THR A 21 -4.86 10.16 -15.02
CA THR A 21 -4.64 8.73 -15.26
C THR A 21 -3.16 8.35 -15.16
N LEU A 22 -2.25 9.21 -15.64
CA LEU A 22 -0.82 8.97 -15.54
C LEU A 22 -0.33 9.02 -14.08
N MET A 23 -0.80 10.00 -13.30
CA MET A 23 -0.50 10.08 -11.86
C MET A 23 -1.03 8.85 -11.12
N LEU A 24 -2.25 8.41 -11.42
CA LEU A 24 -2.85 7.23 -10.81
C LEU A 24 -2.09 5.96 -11.17
N ALA A 25 -1.66 5.81 -12.43
CA ALA A 25 -0.82 4.69 -12.87
C ALA A 25 0.52 4.66 -12.13
N ALA A 26 1.22 5.80 -12.03
CA ALA A 26 2.49 5.88 -11.30
C ALA A 26 2.33 5.56 -9.81
N GLN A 27 1.25 6.04 -9.17
CA GLN A 27 0.94 5.71 -7.78
C GLN A 27 0.61 4.22 -7.58
N MET A 28 -0.17 3.63 -8.48
CA MET A 28 -0.47 2.20 -8.45
C MET A 28 0.80 1.37 -8.60
N TYR A 29 1.68 1.75 -9.53
CA TYR A 29 2.96 1.10 -9.75
C TYR A 29 3.86 1.15 -8.50
N ASN A 30 4.03 2.35 -7.92
CA ASN A 30 4.82 2.50 -6.68
C ASN A 30 4.21 1.68 -5.52
N ARG A 31 2.88 1.67 -5.38
CA ARG A 31 2.22 0.85 -4.35
C ARG A 31 2.42 -0.65 -4.57
N SER A 32 2.40 -1.13 -5.82
CA SER A 32 2.72 -2.52 -6.13
C SER A 32 4.19 -2.85 -5.88
N GLY A 33 5.11 -1.94 -6.24
CA GLY A 33 6.54 -2.10 -6.02
C GLY A 33 6.88 -2.18 -4.53
N LEU A 34 6.26 -1.33 -3.71
CA LEU A 34 6.42 -1.36 -2.25
C LEU A 34 5.89 -2.65 -1.62
N ARG A 35 4.74 -3.17 -2.11
CA ARG A 35 4.21 -4.47 -1.64
C ARG A 35 5.13 -5.63 -2.02
N ALA A 36 5.53 -5.70 -3.28
CA ALA A 36 6.44 -6.73 -3.77
C ALA A 36 7.80 -6.70 -3.03
N MET A 37 8.30 -5.49 -2.74
CA MET A 37 9.48 -5.30 -1.91
C MET A 37 9.25 -5.83 -0.49
N SER A 38 8.14 -5.47 0.16
CA SER A 38 7.82 -5.94 1.52
C SER A 38 7.78 -7.46 1.62
N ASP A 39 7.12 -8.12 0.66
CA ASP A 39 7.04 -9.59 0.62
C ASP A 39 8.42 -10.22 0.40
N SER A 40 9.19 -9.66 -0.53
CA SER A 40 10.56 -10.12 -0.80
C SER A 40 11.48 -9.92 0.41
N LEU A 41 11.32 -8.81 1.12
CA LEU A 41 12.14 -8.45 2.27
C LEU A 41 11.89 -9.37 3.47
N ALA A 42 10.65 -9.82 3.67
CA ALA A 42 10.32 -10.83 4.66
C ALA A 42 11.00 -12.18 4.33
N ALA A 43 11.04 -12.56 3.04
CA ALA A 43 11.76 -13.74 2.58
C ALA A 43 13.27 -13.60 2.76
N ASP A 44 13.86 -12.48 2.35
CA ASP A 44 15.29 -12.18 2.50
C ASP A 44 15.72 -12.21 3.98
N SER A 45 14.94 -11.56 4.86
CA SER A 45 15.19 -11.58 6.30
C SER A 45 15.15 -13.00 6.87
N SER A 46 14.23 -13.84 6.39
CA SER A 46 14.14 -15.24 6.81
C SER A 46 15.32 -16.07 6.29
N ALA A 47 15.75 -15.83 5.05
CA ALA A 47 16.93 -16.47 4.46
C ALA A 47 18.21 -16.14 5.23
N VAL A 48 18.41 -14.88 5.65
CA VAL A 48 19.53 -14.50 6.53
C VAL A 48 19.45 -15.23 7.87
N GLY A 49 18.28 -15.27 8.50
CA GLY A 49 18.09 -16.00 9.75
C GLY A 49 18.41 -17.50 9.62
N TRP A 50 18.01 -18.15 8.53
CA TRP A 50 18.34 -19.55 8.26
C TRP A 50 19.83 -19.76 7.99
N TYR A 51 20.45 -18.88 7.21
CA TYR A 51 21.89 -18.93 6.96
C TYR A 51 22.68 -18.85 8.27
N LEU A 52 22.30 -17.94 9.19
CA LEU A 52 22.98 -17.84 10.48
C LEU A 52 22.84 -19.13 11.29
N LYS A 53 21.66 -19.74 11.35
CA LYS A 53 21.45 -21.02 12.05
C LYS A 53 22.27 -22.16 11.42
N ASP A 54 22.29 -22.23 10.09
CA ASP A 54 23.06 -23.23 9.36
C ASP A 54 24.58 -23.05 9.57
N ASP A 55 25.08 -21.82 9.51
CA ASP A 55 26.50 -21.51 9.79
C ASP A 55 26.90 -21.90 11.22
N ALA A 56 26.05 -21.66 12.23
CA ALA A 56 26.32 -22.12 13.60
C ALA A 56 26.37 -23.65 13.69
N ARG A 57 25.43 -24.35 13.04
CA ARG A 57 25.40 -25.82 13.02
C ARG A 57 26.62 -26.42 12.32
N ASN A 58 27.03 -25.84 11.19
CA ASN A 58 28.19 -26.30 10.44
C ASN A 58 29.49 -26.04 11.22
N ARG A 59 29.60 -24.88 11.88
CA ARG A 59 30.72 -24.57 12.79
C ARG A 59 30.76 -25.49 14.02
N SER A 60 29.60 -25.80 14.60
CA SER A 60 29.51 -26.82 15.66
C SER A 60 30.05 -28.17 15.19
N SER A 61 29.70 -28.57 13.97
CA SER A 61 30.17 -29.81 13.38
C SER A 61 31.69 -29.79 13.13
N ALA A 62 32.26 -28.64 12.75
CA ALA A 62 33.71 -28.47 12.61
C ALA A 62 34.48 -28.61 13.93
N LEU A 63 33.82 -28.45 15.09
CA LEU A 63 34.43 -28.68 16.40
C LEU A 63 34.47 -30.17 16.81
N ILE A 64 33.76 -31.08 16.12
CA ILE A 64 33.77 -32.52 16.42
C ILE A 64 35.18 -33.12 16.49
N PRO A 65 36.03 -33.02 15.43
CA PRO A 65 37.36 -33.62 15.47
C PRO A 65 38.25 -33.00 16.55
N ILE A 66 38.02 -31.74 16.90
CA ILE A 66 38.76 -31.03 17.94
C ILE A 66 38.36 -31.56 19.33
N ALA A 67 37.06 -31.71 19.58
CA ALA A 67 36.54 -32.24 20.83
C ALA A 67 36.93 -33.71 21.08
N LEU A 68 37.11 -34.49 20.01
CA LEU A 68 37.49 -35.90 20.09
C LEU A 68 39.01 -36.14 20.10
N ALA A 69 39.82 -35.08 20.01
CA ALA A 69 41.28 -35.20 19.92
C ALA A 69 41.87 -35.75 21.24
N PRO A 70 42.53 -36.93 21.23
CA PRO A 70 43.03 -37.59 22.44
C PRO A 70 44.02 -36.72 23.23
N GLU A 71 44.89 -35.99 22.53
CA GLU A 71 45.91 -35.15 23.14
C GLU A 71 45.27 -33.97 23.86
N LEU A 72 44.29 -33.31 23.25
CA LEU A 72 43.60 -32.17 23.88
C LEU A 72 42.81 -32.64 25.11
N ARG A 73 42.01 -33.70 24.93
CA ARG A 73 41.23 -34.31 26.02
C ARG A 73 42.11 -34.72 27.20
N GLY A 74 43.25 -35.36 26.92
CA GLY A 74 44.19 -35.78 27.96
C GLY A 74 44.76 -34.61 28.76
N GLN A 75 45.02 -33.46 28.14
CA GLN A 75 45.49 -32.27 28.85
C GLN A 75 44.37 -31.59 29.66
N LEU A 76 43.15 -31.53 29.12
CA LEU A 76 42.01 -30.97 29.87
C LEU A 76 41.68 -31.83 31.10
N ALA A 77 41.68 -33.16 30.97
CA ALA A 77 41.47 -34.07 32.09
C ALA A 77 42.52 -33.91 33.21
N LYS A 78 43.78 -33.62 32.85
CA LYS A 78 44.83 -33.30 33.84
C LYS A 78 44.64 -31.93 34.49
N ALA A 79 44.16 -30.94 33.73
CA ALA A 79 43.97 -29.57 34.21
C ALA A 79 42.80 -29.43 35.20
N THR A 80 41.69 -30.14 34.97
CA THR A 80 40.45 -30.02 35.75
C THR A 80 40.62 -30.18 37.27
N PRO A 81 41.34 -31.19 37.80
CA PRO A 81 41.52 -31.33 39.25
C PRO A 81 42.55 -30.35 39.85
N GLU A 82 43.38 -29.68 39.03
CA GLU A 82 44.43 -28.79 39.53
C GLU A 82 43.86 -27.41 39.87
N ALA A 83 44.14 -26.86 41.06
CA ALA A 83 43.77 -25.48 41.41
C ALA A 83 44.47 -24.44 40.52
N LYS A 84 45.67 -24.77 40.00
CA LYS A 84 46.42 -23.94 39.07
C LYS A 84 47.14 -24.84 38.05
N PRO A 85 46.55 -25.02 36.84
CA PRO A 85 47.13 -25.85 35.79
C PRO A 85 48.57 -25.45 35.45
N SER A 86 49.47 -26.43 35.44
CA SER A 86 50.88 -26.19 35.12
C SER A 86 51.08 -25.62 33.71
N ARG A 87 52.19 -24.91 33.50
CA ARG A 87 52.54 -24.32 32.20
C ARG A 87 52.72 -25.39 31.11
N GLU A 88 53.25 -26.55 31.48
CA GLU A 88 53.43 -27.69 30.57
C GLU A 88 52.09 -28.17 29.99
N ILE A 89 51.07 -28.35 30.84
CA ILE A 89 49.71 -28.73 30.40
C ILE A 89 49.14 -27.70 29.41
N ARG A 90 49.29 -26.40 29.71
CA ARG A 90 48.83 -25.31 28.85
C ARG A 90 49.56 -25.29 27.50
N ASP A 91 50.89 -25.45 27.50
CA ASP A 91 51.70 -25.44 26.30
C ASP A 91 51.41 -26.65 25.39
N GLU A 92 51.22 -27.85 25.96
CA GLU A 92 50.83 -29.06 25.24
C GLU A 92 49.41 -28.96 24.67
N ALA A 93 48.44 -28.47 25.47
CA ALA A 93 47.07 -28.24 25.02
C ALA A 93 47.03 -27.21 23.88
N LYS A 94 47.79 -26.12 23.99
CA LYS A 94 47.90 -25.08 22.94
C LYS A 94 48.53 -25.61 21.67
N LYS A 95 49.55 -26.46 21.76
CA LYS A 95 50.16 -27.12 20.60
C LYS A 95 49.15 -28.01 19.88
N SER A 96 48.37 -28.80 20.62
CA SER A 96 47.30 -29.63 20.08
C SER A 96 46.23 -28.80 19.40
N LEU A 97 45.72 -27.77 20.09
CA LEU A 97 44.67 -26.88 19.59
C LEU A 97 45.10 -26.15 18.30
N LYS A 98 46.35 -25.68 18.23
CA LYS A 98 46.89 -25.01 17.04
C LYS A 98 47.03 -25.94 15.83
N LYS A 99 47.36 -27.21 16.06
CA LYS A 99 47.38 -28.22 14.99
C LYS A 99 45.97 -28.44 14.45
N LEU A 100 45.00 -28.63 15.35
CA LEU A 100 43.59 -28.88 15.01
C LEU A 100 42.93 -27.69 14.30
N ASP A 101 43.25 -26.44 14.70
CA ASP A 101 42.81 -25.24 13.98
C ASP A 101 43.30 -25.20 12.52
N GLY A 102 44.50 -25.75 12.25
CA GLY A 102 45.05 -25.87 10.92
C GLY A 102 44.26 -26.81 9.99
N ASP A 103 43.56 -27.78 10.58
CA ASP A 103 42.80 -28.80 9.86
C ASP A 103 41.34 -28.37 9.60
N VAL A 104 40.89 -27.23 10.17
CA VAL A 104 39.53 -26.71 9.96
C VAL A 104 39.38 -26.17 8.53
N PRO A 105 38.31 -26.56 7.79
CA PRO A 105 38.02 -26.05 6.45
C PRO A 105 37.99 -24.52 6.39
N ALA A 106 38.49 -23.94 5.29
CA ALA A 106 38.67 -22.50 5.17
C ALA A 106 37.36 -21.67 5.27
N ASP A 107 36.23 -22.26 4.87
CA ASP A 107 34.89 -21.68 4.96
C ASP A 107 34.32 -21.70 6.39
N LEU A 108 34.71 -22.70 7.18
CA LEU A 108 34.28 -22.87 8.58
C LEU A 108 35.32 -22.41 9.60
N LYS A 109 36.42 -21.80 9.13
CA LYS A 109 37.51 -21.33 9.98
C LYS A 109 37.03 -20.33 11.03
N PHE A 110 37.55 -20.49 12.23
CA PHE A 110 37.32 -19.61 13.37
C PHE A 110 38.35 -18.48 13.39
N ASP A 111 37.95 -17.32 13.93
CA ASP A 111 38.88 -16.22 14.21
C ASP A 111 39.57 -16.43 15.57
N ALA A 112 38.93 -17.17 16.47
CA ALA A 112 39.55 -17.70 17.68
C ALA A 112 38.99 -19.07 18.04
N LEU A 113 39.85 -19.89 18.64
CA LEU A 113 39.49 -21.22 19.12
C LEU A 113 40.09 -21.39 20.51
N TRP A 114 39.27 -21.78 21.48
CA TRP A 114 39.66 -21.91 22.88
C TRP A 114 39.27 -23.27 23.43
N ALA A 115 40.04 -23.73 24.41
CA ALA A 115 39.73 -24.94 25.18
C ALA A 115 39.72 -24.58 26.67
N VAL A 116 38.64 -24.94 27.33
CA VAL A 116 38.44 -24.76 28.77
C VAL A 116 38.43 -26.11 29.49
N ASP A 117 38.90 -26.12 30.73
CA ASP A 117 38.79 -27.30 31.61
C ASP A 117 37.38 -27.45 32.21
N GLY A 118 37.18 -28.49 33.03
CA GLY A 118 35.90 -28.76 33.70
C GLY A 118 35.41 -27.66 34.64
N SER A 119 36.30 -26.73 35.04
CA SER A 119 35.94 -25.55 35.83
C SER A 119 35.66 -24.30 35.00
N GLY A 120 35.84 -24.37 33.67
CA GLY A 120 35.63 -23.24 32.76
C GLY A 120 36.83 -22.30 32.60
N ARG A 121 38.01 -22.67 33.11
CA ARG A 121 39.25 -21.88 32.94
C ARG A 121 39.85 -22.14 31.57
N VAL A 122 40.34 -21.10 30.90
CA VAL A 122 40.96 -21.23 29.57
C VAL A 122 42.35 -21.86 29.70
N ILE A 123 42.50 -23.08 29.21
CA ILE A 123 43.76 -23.84 29.24
C ILE A 123 44.57 -23.60 27.98
N ALA A 124 43.89 -23.50 26.83
CA ALA A 124 44.52 -23.27 25.55
C ALA A 124 43.72 -22.31 24.68
N SER A 125 44.42 -21.52 23.88
CA SER A 125 43.82 -20.55 22.97
C SER A 125 44.63 -20.36 21.69
N VAL A 126 43.90 -20.11 20.61
CA VAL A 126 44.38 -19.71 19.30
C VAL A 126 43.59 -18.48 18.86
N GLY A 127 44.25 -17.51 18.24
CA GLY A 127 43.63 -16.27 17.77
C GLY A 127 43.74 -15.13 18.78
N ILE A 128 42.62 -14.75 19.37
CA ILE A 128 42.51 -13.57 20.24
C ILE A 128 43.34 -13.73 21.52
N GLU A 129 44.18 -12.74 21.81
CA GLU A 129 44.97 -12.67 23.05
C GLU A 129 44.09 -12.31 24.26
N HIS A 130 44.42 -12.90 25.41
CA HIS A 130 43.70 -12.73 26.66
C HIS A 130 44.65 -12.90 27.87
N ALA A 131 44.15 -12.58 29.06
CA ALA A 131 44.88 -12.79 30.31
C ALA A 131 45.05 -14.29 30.63
N GLU A 132 46.12 -14.66 31.34
CA GLU A 132 46.45 -16.08 31.60
C GLU A 132 45.44 -16.78 32.52
N ASP A 133 44.80 -16.01 33.40
CA ASP A 133 43.76 -16.40 34.35
C ASP A 133 42.33 -16.24 33.81
N TRP A 134 42.17 -16.11 32.48
CA TRP A 134 40.87 -15.93 31.88
C TRP A 134 39.96 -17.14 32.06
N GLU A 135 38.71 -16.87 32.43
CA GLU A 135 37.69 -17.87 32.72
C GLU A 135 36.43 -17.56 31.89
N LEU A 136 35.85 -18.61 31.31
CA LEU A 136 34.67 -18.53 30.46
C LEU A 136 33.50 -19.34 31.01
N GLY A 137 33.67 -20.06 32.12
CA GLY A 137 32.62 -20.90 32.73
C GLY A 137 31.35 -20.14 33.11
N GLY A 138 31.44 -18.82 33.32
CA GLY A 138 30.29 -17.95 33.59
C GLY A 138 29.39 -17.67 32.38
N TYR A 139 29.85 -17.92 31.15
CA TYR A 139 29.04 -17.73 29.95
C TYR A 139 28.08 -18.92 29.78
N PRO A 140 26.76 -18.72 29.58
CA PRO A 140 25.78 -19.79 29.47
C PRO A 140 26.12 -20.83 28.42
N VAL A 141 26.62 -20.43 27.25
CA VAL A 141 27.03 -21.35 26.18
C VAL A 141 28.16 -22.29 26.60
N VAL A 142 29.08 -21.81 27.45
CA VAL A 142 30.21 -22.58 27.96
C VAL A 142 29.77 -23.45 29.13
N ALA A 143 28.98 -22.90 30.05
CA ALA A 143 28.38 -23.66 31.14
C ALA A 143 27.55 -24.84 30.61
N ASP A 144 26.67 -24.61 29.62
CA ASP A 144 25.90 -25.67 28.96
C ASP A 144 26.82 -26.74 28.37
N ALA A 145 27.91 -26.34 27.70
CA ALA A 145 28.90 -27.27 27.16
C ALA A 145 29.64 -28.09 28.22
N LEU A 146 29.97 -27.51 29.37
CA LEU A 146 30.56 -28.23 30.49
C LEU A 146 29.58 -29.25 31.12
N HIS A 147 28.28 -29.09 30.90
CA HIS A 147 27.24 -30.05 31.31
C HIS A 147 26.86 -31.05 30.19
N GLY A 148 27.61 -31.07 29.08
CA GLY A 148 27.41 -32.04 28.00
C GLY A 148 26.51 -31.57 26.86
N TRP A 149 26.06 -30.31 26.88
CA TRP A 149 25.19 -29.77 25.82
C TRP A 149 25.98 -29.13 24.69
N ILE A 150 25.51 -29.28 23.46
CA ILE A 150 26.07 -28.55 22.32
C ILE A 150 25.25 -27.27 22.15
N ARG A 151 25.92 -26.12 22.16
CA ARG A 151 25.26 -24.82 22.05
C ARG A 151 25.97 -23.85 21.12
N ASP A 152 25.17 -22.98 20.53
CA ASP A 152 25.61 -21.77 19.86
C ASP A 152 25.03 -20.54 20.56
N ASP A 153 25.74 -19.42 20.42
CA ASP A 153 25.42 -18.15 21.05
C ASP A 153 25.97 -16.99 20.21
N ALA A 154 25.56 -15.77 20.53
CA ALA A 154 26.16 -14.57 20.01
C ALA A 154 26.48 -13.63 21.17
N TRP A 155 27.72 -13.17 21.23
CA TRP A 155 28.20 -12.24 22.24
C TRP A 155 28.45 -10.88 21.64
N VAL A 156 28.32 -9.84 22.48
CA VAL A 156 28.76 -8.48 22.14
C VAL A 156 29.91 -8.13 23.05
N TRP A 157 31.06 -7.82 22.46
CA TRP A 157 32.24 -7.42 23.21
C TRP A 157 33.03 -6.33 22.47
N LYS A 158 33.31 -5.22 23.17
CA LYS A 158 34.02 -4.05 22.62
C LYS A 158 33.41 -3.54 21.29
N GLY A 159 32.09 -3.44 21.22
CA GLY A 159 31.38 -2.97 20.03
C GLY A 159 31.45 -3.92 18.83
N ARG A 160 31.77 -5.20 19.04
CA ARG A 160 31.79 -6.24 18.01
C ARG A 160 30.86 -7.38 18.39
N ILE A 161 30.31 -8.04 17.39
CA ILE A 161 29.51 -9.24 17.56
C ILE A 161 30.41 -10.45 17.29
N TYR A 162 30.35 -11.43 18.19
CA TYR A 162 31.05 -12.70 18.09
C TYR A 162 30.00 -13.80 18.04
N ARG A 163 30.01 -14.59 16.97
CA ARG A 163 29.25 -15.84 16.93
C ARG A 163 30.07 -16.92 17.59
N VAL A 164 29.49 -17.57 18.58
CA VAL A 164 30.17 -18.54 19.42
C VAL A 164 29.48 -19.87 19.31
N VAL A 165 30.28 -20.93 19.27
CA VAL A 165 29.79 -22.29 19.34
C VAL A 165 30.65 -23.07 20.33
N ALA A 166 30.02 -23.78 21.25
CA ALA A 166 30.70 -24.59 22.24
C ALA A 166 30.31 -26.07 22.14
N ARG A 167 31.29 -26.96 22.33
CA ARG A 167 31.08 -28.40 22.44
C ARG A 167 31.77 -28.97 23.68
N PRO A 168 31.14 -29.94 24.37
CA PRO A 168 31.80 -30.70 25.42
C PRO A 168 33.01 -31.47 24.88
N VAL A 169 34.03 -31.61 25.71
CA VAL A 169 35.11 -32.58 25.56
C VAL A 169 34.89 -33.66 26.60
N GLU A 170 34.38 -34.81 26.18
CA GLU A 170 34.03 -35.91 27.09
C GLU A 170 35.25 -36.79 27.39
N ALA A 171 35.41 -37.24 28.64
CA ALA A 171 36.48 -38.18 29.01
C ALA A 171 36.40 -39.48 28.18
N GLU A 172 35.19 -40.01 28.08
CA GLU A 172 34.80 -41.19 27.31
C GLU A 172 33.55 -40.83 26.53
N VAL A 173 33.22 -41.58 25.47
CA VAL A 173 32.02 -41.30 24.67
C VAL A 173 30.77 -41.42 25.55
N ASN A 174 29.98 -40.35 25.63
CA ASN A 174 28.84 -40.18 26.54
C ASN A 174 29.20 -40.16 28.04
N GLY A 175 30.46 -39.89 28.37
CA GLY A 175 30.94 -39.72 29.74
C GLY A 175 30.82 -38.27 30.21
N GLU A 176 31.29 -38.02 31.44
CA GLU A 176 31.35 -36.66 31.99
C GLU A 176 32.31 -35.78 31.16
N PRO A 177 31.93 -34.53 30.84
CA PRO A 177 32.82 -33.58 30.20
C PRO A 177 34.02 -33.26 31.11
N VAL A 178 35.23 -33.39 30.56
CA VAL A 178 36.48 -32.94 31.20
C VAL A 178 36.85 -31.51 30.83
N GLY A 179 36.01 -30.86 30.02
CA GLY A 179 36.19 -29.50 29.53
C GLY A 179 35.28 -29.22 28.33
N ALA A 180 35.54 -28.13 27.64
CA ALA A 180 34.83 -27.75 26.42
C ALA A 180 35.75 -27.08 25.41
N VAL A 181 35.40 -27.16 24.14
CA VAL A 181 36.02 -26.40 23.05
C VAL A 181 35.05 -25.34 22.54
N ILE A 182 35.55 -24.12 22.39
CA ILE A 182 34.78 -22.95 22.01
C ILE A 182 35.37 -22.40 20.70
N GLY A 183 34.57 -22.40 19.64
CA GLY A 183 34.88 -21.77 18.38
C GLY A 183 34.21 -20.40 18.28
N VAL A 184 34.99 -19.39 17.88
CA VAL A 184 34.53 -18.00 17.79
C VAL A 184 34.73 -17.45 16.38
N LYS A 185 33.67 -16.87 15.83
CA LYS A 185 33.68 -16.17 14.55
C LYS A 185 33.26 -14.72 14.76
N ILE A 186 34.12 -13.77 14.38
CA ILE A 186 33.83 -12.34 14.40
C ILE A 186 32.88 -12.02 13.24
N VAL A 187 31.85 -11.26 13.55
CA VAL A 187 30.94 -10.69 12.54
C VAL A 187 31.57 -9.42 11.98
N ASP A 188 32.40 -9.59 10.93
CA ASP A 188 33.05 -8.53 10.18
C ASP A 188 32.44 -8.39 8.76
N ASP A 189 32.96 -7.47 7.95
CA ASP A 189 32.50 -7.27 6.57
C ASP A 189 32.72 -8.52 5.70
N LYS A 190 33.69 -9.38 6.02
CA LYS A 190 33.93 -10.64 5.32
C LYS A 190 32.84 -11.66 5.66
N PHE A 191 32.41 -11.72 6.92
CA PHE A 191 31.26 -12.51 7.34
C PHE A 191 29.98 -11.99 6.67
N ALA A 192 29.73 -10.68 6.71
CA ALA A 192 28.58 -10.07 6.04
C ALA A 192 28.58 -10.33 4.53
N GLN A 193 29.76 -10.33 3.89
CA GLN A 193 29.90 -10.73 2.49
C GLN A 193 29.49 -12.19 2.27
N GLY A 194 29.89 -13.11 3.15
CA GLY A 194 29.48 -14.51 3.11
C GLY A 194 27.97 -14.69 3.18
N VAL A 195 27.33 -13.97 4.13
CA VAL A 195 25.87 -13.93 4.28
C VAL A 195 25.22 -13.43 2.98
N SER A 196 25.62 -12.26 2.51
CA SER A 196 25.02 -11.62 1.33
C SER A 196 25.22 -12.44 0.05
N LYS A 197 26.38 -13.08 -0.14
CA LYS A 197 26.61 -13.99 -1.28
C LYS A 197 25.72 -15.23 -1.25
N ARG A 198 25.37 -15.73 -0.05
CA ARG A 198 24.54 -16.92 0.12
C ARG A 198 23.06 -16.62 0.05
N THR A 199 22.63 -15.46 0.52
CA THR A 199 21.21 -15.10 0.58
C THR A 199 20.77 -14.17 -0.55
N GLY A 200 21.70 -13.50 -1.24
CA GLY A 200 21.42 -12.45 -2.21
C GLY A 200 20.90 -11.15 -1.59
N SER A 201 20.95 -11.01 -0.26
CA SER A 201 20.36 -9.89 0.46
C SER A 201 21.39 -8.84 0.84
N ALA A 202 21.00 -7.57 0.89
CA ALA A 202 21.80 -6.54 1.54
C ALA A 202 21.61 -6.65 3.06
N VAL A 203 22.71 -6.76 3.81
CA VAL A 203 22.69 -7.02 5.24
C VAL A 203 23.64 -6.06 5.98
N GLY A 204 23.15 -5.50 7.07
CA GLY A 204 23.95 -4.72 8.02
C GLY A 204 23.80 -5.27 9.42
N PHE A 205 24.90 -5.64 10.07
CA PHE A 205 24.94 -6.04 11.47
C PHE A 205 25.17 -4.83 12.37
N TYR A 206 24.52 -4.83 13.53
CA TYR A 206 24.60 -3.72 14.48
C TYR A 206 24.68 -4.23 15.92
N ALA A 207 25.40 -3.48 16.75
CA ALA A 207 25.51 -3.66 18.20
C ALA A 207 25.81 -2.30 18.82
N ASP A 208 25.45 -2.09 20.09
CA ASP A 208 25.68 -0.84 20.82
C ASP A 208 25.19 0.42 20.05
N GLY A 209 24.09 0.28 19.30
CA GLY A 209 23.51 1.37 18.49
C GLY A 209 24.32 1.77 17.25
N ALA A 210 25.36 1.02 16.88
CA ALA A 210 26.23 1.30 15.74
C ALA A 210 26.32 0.12 14.77
N ARG A 211 26.68 0.40 13.51
CA ARG A 211 26.97 -0.63 12.51
C ARG A 211 28.30 -1.30 12.84
N VAL A 212 28.29 -2.63 12.91
CA VAL A 212 29.49 -3.45 13.14
C VAL A 212 30.06 -3.99 11.83
N ALA A 213 29.19 -4.45 10.93
CA ALA A 213 29.58 -5.01 9.65
C ALA A 213 28.47 -4.83 8.62
N SER A 214 28.81 -4.79 7.33
CA SER A 214 27.79 -4.76 6.27
C SER A 214 28.27 -5.26 4.92
N TRP A 215 27.35 -5.81 4.15
CA TRP A 215 27.57 -6.13 2.75
C TRP A 215 26.27 -6.06 1.96
N ALA A 216 26.39 -5.84 0.65
CA ALA A 216 25.26 -5.79 -0.25
C ALA A 216 25.58 -6.48 -1.59
N PRO A 217 24.57 -7.04 -2.27
CA PRO A 217 24.72 -7.57 -3.62
C PRO A 217 24.96 -6.44 -4.63
N GLU A 218 25.32 -6.82 -5.87
CA GLU A 218 25.46 -5.86 -6.96
C GLU A 218 24.15 -5.10 -7.21
N GLY A 219 24.26 -3.80 -7.54
CA GLY A 219 23.10 -2.92 -7.75
C GLY A 219 22.50 -2.30 -6.49
N PHE A 220 23.02 -2.63 -5.30
CA PHE A 220 22.64 -1.97 -4.05
C PHE A 220 23.77 -1.05 -3.54
N ASP A 221 23.48 0.23 -3.35
CA ASP A 221 24.44 1.18 -2.78
C ASP A 221 24.59 0.96 -1.27
N LYS A 222 25.80 0.60 -0.83
CA LYS A 222 26.13 0.36 0.59
C LYS A 222 25.91 1.58 1.47
N ALA A 223 25.95 2.80 0.94
CA ALA A 223 25.66 4.02 1.70
C ALA A 223 24.23 4.03 2.27
N ASN A 224 23.30 3.32 1.62
CA ASN A 224 21.94 3.16 2.14
C ASN A 224 21.90 2.36 3.46
N LEU A 225 22.90 1.52 3.74
CA LEU A 225 23.00 0.78 5.00
C LEU A 225 23.41 1.68 6.18
N ASP A 226 23.95 2.88 5.94
CA ASP A 226 24.20 3.85 7.02
C ASP A 226 22.89 4.41 7.57
N GLN A 227 21.89 4.62 6.70
CA GLN A 227 20.56 5.12 7.09
C GLN A 227 19.81 4.15 8.00
N ILE A 228 20.03 2.84 7.83
CA ILE A 228 19.48 1.78 8.67
C ILE A 228 19.85 1.98 10.14
N THR A 229 21.10 2.36 10.42
CA THR A 229 21.53 2.55 11.82
C THR A 229 20.92 3.79 12.47
N GLN A 230 20.52 4.79 11.67
CA GLN A 230 19.83 5.97 12.19
C GLN A 230 18.37 5.66 12.53
N ASP A 231 17.70 4.83 11.71
CA ASP A 231 16.32 4.38 11.95
C ASP A 231 16.22 3.35 13.08
N LEU A 232 17.30 2.65 13.44
CA LEU A 232 17.34 1.69 14.55
C LEU A 232 16.78 2.26 15.86
N LYS A 233 17.04 3.55 16.16
CA LYS A 233 16.53 4.24 17.36
C LYS A 233 15.00 4.29 17.40
N GLN A 234 14.33 4.26 16.25
CA GLN A 234 12.88 4.27 16.15
C GLN A 234 12.24 2.89 16.38
N LEU A 235 13.04 1.86 16.70
CA LEU A 235 12.55 0.52 17.04
C LEU A 235 12.50 0.27 18.54
N GLU A 236 13.02 1.19 19.36
CA GLU A 236 12.96 1.07 20.81
C GLU A 236 11.52 0.91 21.30
N ASP A 237 10.57 1.64 20.69
CA ASP A 237 9.14 1.57 21.02
C ASP A 237 8.36 0.51 20.21
N ASN A 238 8.99 -0.22 19.30
CA ASN A 238 8.29 -1.18 18.46
C ASN A 238 8.05 -2.50 19.21
N LYS A 239 6.79 -2.75 19.58
CA LYS A 239 6.38 -3.94 20.35
C LYS A 239 6.80 -5.26 19.71
N ASP A 240 6.62 -5.42 18.40
CA ASP A 240 7.00 -6.65 17.70
C ASP A 240 8.52 -6.86 17.69
N TYR A 241 9.29 -5.79 17.52
CA TYR A 241 10.75 -5.87 17.60
C TYR A 241 11.23 -6.22 19.01
N GLN A 242 10.59 -5.68 20.06
CA GLN A 242 10.95 -5.98 21.45
C GLN A 242 10.55 -7.41 21.85
N GLU A 243 9.32 -7.84 21.53
CA GLU A 243 8.78 -9.14 21.97
C GLU A 243 9.22 -10.31 21.07
N LYS A 244 9.24 -10.10 19.74
CA LYS A 244 9.54 -11.16 18.77
C LYS A 244 10.96 -11.06 18.21
N GLY A 245 11.68 -9.97 18.50
CA GLY A 245 13.02 -9.74 17.95
C GLY A 245 13.03 -9.48 16.47
N ARG A 246 11.90 -9.16 15.84
CA ARG A 246 11.82 -8.86 14.42
C ARG A 246 10.82 -7.74 14.18
N SER A 247 11.21 -6.76 13.38
CA SER A 247 10.31 -5.68 12.96
C SER A 247 9.43 -6.14 11.80
N GLU A 248 8.28 -5.49 11.64
CA GLU A 248 7.58 -5.49 10.35
C GLU A 248 8.47 -4.83 9.27
N PRO A 249 8.20 -5.10 7.97
CA PRO A 249 8.82 -4.37 6.87
C PRO A 249 8.55 -2.87 7.00
N ARG A 250 9.62 -2.09 7.10
CA ARG A 250 9.59 -0.63 7.17
C ARG A 250 10.13 -0.05 5.88
N VAL A 251 9.69 1.15 5.52
CA VAL A 251 10.26 1.91 4.41
C VAL A 251 10.98 3.11 4.99
N ILE A 252 12.28 3.16 4.78
CA ILE A 252 13.18 4.24 5.17
C ILE A 252 13.62 4.96 3.90
N ALA A 253 13.74 6.28 3.95
CA ALA A 253 13.88 7.10 2.73
C ALA A 253 12.79 6.78 1.69
N SER A 254 12.84 7.38 0.50
CA SER A 254 11.74 7.25 -0.47
C SER A 254 11.53 5.82 -0.97
N HIS A 255 12.57 4.98 -1.00
CA HIS A 255 12.54 3.68 -1.68
C HIS A 255 13.31 2.55 -1.00
N LEU A 256 13.82 2.68 0.23
CA LEU A 256 14.57 1.62 0.91
C LEU A 256 13.69 0.87 1.92
N GLY A 257 13.33 -0.36 1.61
CA GLY A 257 12.68 -1.27 2.55
C GLY A 257 13.69 -1.92 3.49
N VAL A 258 13.38 -1.98 4.79
CA VAL A 258 14.23 -2.61 5.81
C VAL A 258 13.44 -3.45 6.80
N VAL A 259 13.98 -4.61 7.15
CA VAL A 259 13.52 -5.45 8.27
C VAL A 259 14.68 -5.65 9.23
N TYR A 260 14.42 -5.42 10.51
CA TYR A 260 15.38 -5.62 11.59
C TYR A 260 15.10 -6.91 12.31
N ALA A 261 16.15 -7.61 12.72
CA ALA A 261 16.07 -8.82 13.51
C ALA A 261 17.17 -8.82 14.58
N ARG A 262 16.82 -9.20 15.82
CA ARG A 262 17.78 -9.40 16.90
C ARG A 262 18.55 -10.70 16.70
N MET A 263 19.81 -10.68 17.14
CA MET A 263 20.60 -11.91 17.24
C MET A 263 20.11 -12.71 18.46
N PRO A 264 19.98 -14.04 18.34
CA PRO A 264 19.66 -14.88 19.49
C PRO A 264 20.85 -14.93 20.47
N GLY A 265 20.57 -15.37 21.70
CA GLY A 265 21.60 -15.51 22.72
C GLY A 265 21.82 -14.24 23.54
N GLU A 266 23.01 -14.08 24.15
CA GLU A 266 23.31 -12.90 24.99
C GLU A 266 23.25 -11.58 24.22
N ALA A 267 23.58 -11.62 22.92
CA ALA A 267 23.46 -10.48 22.01
C ALA A 267 22.04 -9.90 21.95
N TRP A 268 21.01 -10.70 22.25
CA TRP A 268 19.62 -10.25 22.29
C TRP A 268 19.40 -9.14 23.33
N ASP A 269 19.89 -9.37 24.54
CA ASP A 269 19.72 -8.46 25.68
C ASP A 269 20.60 -7.22 25.53
N LEU A 270 21.70 -7.35 24.79
CA LEU A 270 22.61 -6.26 24.45
C LEU A 270 22.16 -5.47 23.20
N GLY A 271 20.95 -5.72 22.69
CA GLY A 271 20.37 -4.96 21.58
C GLY A 271 21.08 -5.15 20.25
N ALA A 272 21.86 -6.23 20.10
CA ALA A 272 22.57 -6.54 18.87
C ALA A 272 21.71 -7.36 17.90
N GLY A 273 21.95 -7.15 16.60
CA GLY A 273 21.07 -7.63 15.56
C GLY A 273 21.65 -7.50 14.16
N TYR A 274 20.80 -7.77 13.20
CA TYR A 274 21.03 -7.49 11.79
C TYR A 274 19.80 -6.88 11.15
N ALA A 275 20.02 -6.07 10.14
CA ALA A 275 19.01 -5.48 9.30
C ALA A 275 19.21 -5.95 7.88
N VAL A 276 18.11 -6.25 7.20
CA VAL A 276 18.11 -6.62 5.80
C VAL A 276 17.46 -5.49 5.02
N GLY A 277 18.13 -5.03 3.96
CA GLY A 277 17.69 -3.91 3.13
C GLY A 277 17.36 -4.35 1.70
N ARG A 278 16.34 -3.74 1.10
CA ARG A 278 15.98 -3.92 -0.31
C ARG A 278 15.43 -2.61 -0.89
N LEU A 279 15.80 -2.28 -2.12
CA LEU A 279 15.24 -1.13 -2.81
C LEU A 279 13.90 -1.50 -3.46
N ALA A 280 12.90 -0.65 -3.29
CA ALA A 280 11.64 -0.73 -4.01
C ALA A 280 11.88 -0.36 -5.48
N VAL A 281 11.23 -1.10 -6.38
CA VAL A 281 11.09 -0.64 -7.76
C VAL A 281 10.02 0.44 -7.76
N ALA A 282 10.45 1.68 -8.02
CA ALA A 282 9.58 2.84 -8.02
C ALA A 282 9.98 3.85 -9.09
N VAL A 283 9.06 4.78 -9.36
CA VAL A 283 9.25 5.92 -10.24
C VAL A 283 9.12 7.22 -9.43
N ASP A 284 10.05 8.14 -9.66
CA ASP A 284 10.11 9.42 -8.95
C ASP A 284 9.11 10.43 -9.54
N SER A 285 8.80 10.31 -10.83
CA SER A 285 7.79 11.13 -11.50
C SER A 285 6.79 10.32 -12.34
N PRO A 286 5.58 10.84 -12.58
CA PRO A 286 4.63 10.21 -13.49
C PRO A 286 5.15 10.08 -14.93
N LEU A 287 6.10 10.92 -15.35
CA LEU A 287 6.73 10.81 -16.67
C LEU A 287 7.77 9.67 -16.70
N ASP A 288 8.47 9.42 -15.59
CA ASP A 288 9.41 8.31 -15.49
C ASP A 288 8.72 6.95 -15.62
N PHE A 289 7.44 6.86 -15.26
CA PHE A 289 6.62 5.68 -15.55
C PHE A 289 6.59 5.35 -17.05
N LEU A 290 6.44 6.36 -17.92
CA LEU A 290 6.43 6.16 -19.37
C LEU A 290 7.84 5.85 -19.90
N ASN A 291 8.87 6.45 -19.31
CA ASN A 291 10.26 6.24 -19.72
C ASN A 291 10.74 4.83 -19.38
N LYS A 292 10.47 4.37 -18.15
CA LYS A 292 10.84 3.05 -17.63
C LYS A 292 9.92 1.91 -18.10
N ALA A 293 8.82 2.20 -18.81
CA ALA A 293 7.98 1.17 -19.39
C ALA A 293 8.78 0.26 -20.33
N ASP A 294 8.54 -1.06 -20.24
CA ASP A 294 9.27 -2.06 -21.02
C ASP A 294 9.02 -1.87 -22.53
N ASP A 295 9.98 -2.27 -23.36
CA ASP A 295 9.86 -2.18 -24.81
C ASP A 295 8.73 -3.08 -25.32
N THR A 296 8.42 -4.16 -24.59
CA THR A 296 7.25 -5.01 -24.84
C THR A 296 5.95 -4.25 -24.61
N ASP A 297 5.85 -3.52 -23.49
CA ASP A 297 4.67 -2.71 -23.16
C ASP A 297 4.45 -1.60 -24.19
N LYS A 298 5.54 -0.92 -24.60
CA LYS A 298 5.50 0.13 -25.63
C LYS A 298 5.03 -0.41 -27.00
N LYS A 299 5.41 -1.63 -27.37
CA LYS A 299 4.96 -2.28 -28.62
C LYS A 299 3.48 -2.68 -28.59
N ASN A 300 2.96 -3.02 -27.42
CA ASN A 300 1.56 -3.37 -27.23
C ASN A 300 0.62 -2.15 -27.23
N VAL A 301 1.17 -0.93 -27.13
CA VAL A 301 0.38 0.29 -27.30
C VAL A 301 -0.14 0.35 -28.73
N PRO A 302 -1.45 0.52 -28.97
CA PRO A 302 -2.04 0.67 -30.29
C PRO A 302 -1.71 2.06 -30.88
N THR A 303 -0.44 2.32 -31.18
CA THR A 303 0.11 3.62 -31.58
C THR A 303 -0.60 4.23 -32.77
N ILE A 304 -0.98 3.42 -33.77
CA ILE A 304 -1.75 3.87 -34.93
C ILE A 304 -3.09 4.46 -34.50
N PHE A 305 -3.81 3.80 -33.59
CA PHE A 305 -5.09 4.31 -33.11
C PHE A 305 -4.92 5.60 -32.31
N VAL A 306 -3.86 5.71 -31.51
CA VAL A 306 -3.51 6.95 -30.79
C VAL A 306 -3.24 8.09 -31.76
N ILE A 307 -2.42 7.86 -32.80
CA ILE A 307 -2.12 8.87 -33.82
C ILE A 307 -3.38 9.28 -34.58
N VAL A 308 -4.20 8.32 -35.00
CA VAL A 308 -5.48 8.58 -35.68
C VAL A 308 -6.43 9.40 -34.79
N ALA A 309 -6.52 9.08 -33.50
CA ALA A 309 -7.32 9.85 -32.56
C ALA A 309 -6.82 11.29 -32.42
N ILE A 310 -5.50 11.49 -32.28
CA ILE A 310 -4.90 12.85 -32.21
C ILE A 310 -5.20 13.64 -33.48
N LEU A 311 -5.02 13.04 -34.67
CA LEU A 311 -5.32 13.69 -35.95
C LEU A 311 -6.81 14.02 -36.09
N ALA A 312 -7.70 13.12 -35.66
CA ALA A 312 -9.14 13.36 -35.67
C ALA A 312 -9.52 14.54 -34.76
N LEU A 313 -9.00 14.58 -33.53
CA LEU A 313 -9.21 15.71 -32.61
C LEU A 313 -8.68 17.02 -33.19
N ALA A 314 -7.46 17.02 -33.74
CA ALA A 314 -6.90 18.20 -34.41
C ALA A 314 -7.77 18.67 -35.58
N GLY A 315 -8.25 17.74 -36.41
CA GLY A 315 -9.16 18.01 -37.53
C GLY A 315 -10.48 18.65 -37.10
N VAL A 316 -11.09 18.17 -36.00
CA VAL A 316 -12.30 18.77 -35.42
C VAL A 316 -12.04 20.21 -34.96
N GLY A 317 -10.91 20.47 -34.32
CA GLY A 317 -10.52 21.82 -33.91
C GLY A 317 -10.34 22.78 -35.08
N VAL A 318 -9.65 22.36 -36.13
CA VAL A 318 -9.49 23.13 -37.37
C VAL A 318 -10.84 23.38 -38.03
N PHE A 319 -11.70 22.35 -38.11
CA PHE A 319 -13.04 22.47 -38.68
C PHE A 319 -13.90 23.51 -37.95
N PHE A 320 -13.92 23.49 -36.61
CA PHE A 320 -14.62 24.51 -35.82
C PHE A 320 -14.02 25.91 -36.00
N SER A 321 -12.69 26.03 -36.10
CA SER A 321 -12.03 27.30 -36.39
C SER A 321 -12.42 27.86 -37.77
N VAL A 322 -12.47 27.00 -38.79
CA VAL A 322 -12.89 27.39 -40.15
C VAL A 322 -14.34 27.88 -40.17
N LEU A 323 -15.25 27.18 -39.51
CA LEU A 323 -16.67 27.57 -39.45
C LEU A 323 -16.90 28.87 -38.66
N GLU A 324 -16.16 29.10 -37.57
CA GLU A 324 -16.39 30.27 -36.71
C GLU A 324 -15.62 31.53 -37.14
N HIS A 325 -14.43 31.38 -37.72
CA HIS A 325 -13.57 32.51 -38.08
C HIS A 325 -13.42 32.68 -39.60
N THR A 326 -13.05 31.62 -40.31
CA THR A 326 -12.64 31.74 -41.72
C THR A 326 -13.83 31.99 -42.65
N GLN A 327 -14.93 31.24 -42.49
CA GLN A 327 -16.11 31.40 -43.33
C GLN A 327 -16.81 32.77 -43.15
N PRO A 328 -17.13 33.24 -41.92
CA PRO A 328 -17.75 34.54 -41.73
C PRO A 328 -16.88 35.70 -42.22
N LEU A 329 -15.57 35.62 -42.00
CA LEU A 329 -14.62 36.63 -42.49
C LEU A 329 -14.55 36.65 -44.01
N ALA A 330 -14.51 35.48 -44.66
CA ALA A 330 -14.51 35.40 -46.12
C ALA A 330 -15.81 35.95 -46.73
N THR A 331 -16.96 35.64 -46.13
CA THR A 331 -18.27 36.19 -46.56
C THR A 331 -18.32 37.70 -46.36
N PHE A 332 -17.87 38.19 -45.21
CA PHE A 332 -17.79 39.62 -44.91
C PHE A 332 -16.85 40.36 -45.87
N GLY A 333 -15.66 39.83 -46.12
CA GLY A 333 -14.71 40.39 -47.08
C GLY A 333 -15.26 40.44 -48.51
N LYS A 334 -15.94 39.38 -48.96
CA LYS A 334 -16.59 39.36 -50.28
C LYS A 334 -17.65 40.46 -50.41
N GLU A 335 -18.56 40.58 -49.45
CA GLU A 335 -19.63 41.60 -49.50
C GLU A 335 -19.06 43.02 -49.33
N ALA A 336 -18.02 43.21 -48.52
CA ALA A 336 -17.31 44.50 -48.40
C ALA A 336 -16.66 44.93 -49.72
N ILE A 337 -16.06 43.99 -50.47
CA ILE A 337 -15.53 44.26 -51.81
C ILE A 337 -16.66 44.67 -52.77
N ARG A 338 -17.83 44.04 -52.69
CA ARG A 338 -19.00 44.39 -53.53
C ARG A 338 -19.54 45.78 -53.20
N LEU A 339 -19.62 46.13 -51.92
CA LEU A 339 -19.98 47.48 -51.47
C LEU A 339 -18.98 48.52 -52.00
N ALA A 340 -17.68 48.25 -51.89
CA ALA A 340 -16.63 49.16 -52.38
C ALA A 340 -16.68 49.37 -53.90
N LYS A 341 -17.14 48.37 -54.66
CA LYS A 341 -17.36 48.47 -56.11
C LYS A 341 -18.69 49.14 -56.50
N GLY A 342 -19.55 49.48 -55.52
CA GLY A 342 -20.90 50.00 -55.76
C GLY A 342 -21.87 48.96 -56.34
N GLU A 343 -21.58 47.66 -56.22
CA GLU A 343 -22.50 46.60 -56.67
C GLU A 343 -23.67 46.39 -55.69
N VAL A 344 -23.50 46.83 -54.45
CA VAL A 344 -24.52 46.81 -53.40
C VAL A 344 -24.44 48.14 -52.64
N ASP A 345 -25.58 48.69 -52.25
CA ASP A 345 -25.62 50.00 -51.56
C ASP A 345 -25.41 49.87 -50.04
N VAL A 346 -25.66 48.69 -49.48
CA VAL A 346 -25.69 48.44 -48.02
C VAL A 346 -25.18 47.01 -47.73
N LEU A 347 -24.41 46.84 -46.65
CA LEU A 347 -24.02 45.51 -46.14
C LEU A 347 -25.20 44.88 -45.39
N ALA A 348 -25.99 44.04 -46.07
CA ALA A 348 -27.18 43.40 -45.49
C ALA A 348 -26.85 42.60 -44.19
N PRO A 349 -27.31 43.05 -43.00
CA PRO A 349 -26.94 42.40 -41.73
C PRO A 349 -27.43 40.95 -41.58
N SER A 350 -28.42 40.53 -42.38
CA SER A 350 -28.94 39.16 -42.41
C SER A 350 -27.93 38.14 -42.95
N LYS A 351 -26.96 38.57 -43.78
CA LYS A 351 -25.92 37.71 -44.35
C LYS A 351 -24.78 37.42 -43.36
N PHE A 352 -24.68 38.20 -42.29
CA PHE A 352 -23.60 38.09 -41.31
C PHE A 352 -24.13 37.57 -39.97
N ARG A 353 -23.25 36.93 -39.22
CA ARG A 353 -23.56 36.40 -37.87
C ARG A 353 -22.61 36.99 -36.84
N GLY A 354 -23.07 37.06 -35.59
CA GLY A 354 -22.26 37.51 -34.45
C GLY A 354 -21.68 38.92 -34.63
N ALA A 355 -20.39 39.10 -34.31
CA ALA A 355 -19.70 40.38 -34.38
C ALA A 355 -19.76 41.03 -35.78
N TYR A 356 -19.66 40.23 -36.85
CA TYR A 356 -19.71 40.74 -38.22
C TYR A 356 -21.07 41.34 -38.59
N LYS A 357 -22.17 40.86 -37.99
CA LYS A 357 -23.49 41.48 -38.14
C LYS A 357 -23.54 42.88 -37.54
N LYS A 358 -22.95 43.04 -36.35
CA LYS A 358 -22.86 44.33 -35.69
C LYS A 358 -21.97 45.29 -36.48
N ILE A 359 -20.79 44.83 -36.90
CA ILE A 359 -19.86 45.61 -37.72
C ILE A 359 -20.53 46.06 -39.02
N ALA A 360 -21.26 45.17 -39.72
CA ALA A 360 -22.01 45.54 -40.92
C ALA A 360 -23.06 46.64 -40.64
N SER A 361 -23.82 46.52 -39.55
CA SER A 361 -24.79 47.55 -39.14
C SER A 361 -24.11 48.89 -38.84
N ASP A 362 -23.06 48.87 -38.02
CA ASP A 362 -22.32 50.08 -37.62
C ASP A 362 -21.71 50.79 -38.85
N ILE A 363 -21.26 50.02 -39.86
CA ILE A 363 -20.77 50.56 -41.14
C ILE A 363 -21.90 51.20 -41.93
N ASN A 364 -23.05 50.55 -42.08
CA ASN A 364 -24.21 51.10 -42.79
C ASN A 364 -24.70 52.39 -42.12
N ASP A 365 -24.86 52.37 -40.80
CA ASP A 365 -25.27 53.54 -40.01
C ASP A 365 -24.27 54.70 -40.17
N GLY A 366 -22.97 54.39 -40.24
CA GLY A 366 -21.92 55.35 -40.52
C GLY A 366 -22.01 55.97 -41.92
N ILE A 367 -22.23 55.16 -42.95
CA ILE A 367 -22.42 55.60 -44.34
C ILE A 367 -23.66 56.49 -44.44
N ASP A 368 -24.79 56.07 -43.87
CA ASP A 368 -26.04 56.84 -43.86
C ASP A 368 -25.88 58.18 -43.16
N LYS A 369 -25.15 58.22 -42.04
CA LYS A 369 -24.85 59.45 -41.31
C LYS A 369 -23.95 60.41 -42.09
N ILE A 370 -23.02 59.89 -42.90
CA ILE A 370 -22.18 60.70 -43.79
C ILE A 370 -23.00 61.19 -45.00
N ALA A 371 -23.80 60.32 -45.61
CA ALA A 371 -24.69 60.69 -46.72
C ALA A 371 -25.71 61.75 -46.32
N ALA A 372 -26.28 61.65 -45.11
CA ALA A 372 -27.20 62.65 -44.55
C ALA A 372 -26.54 64.02 -44.32
N LYS A 373 -25.21 64.06 -44.07
CA LYS A 373 -24.44 65.31 -43.96
C LYS A 373 -23.98 65.86 -45.32
N GLY A 374 -23.90 65.01 -46.35
CA GLY A 374 -23.38 65.34 -47.68
C GLY A 374 -24.41 65.87 -48.68
N GLY A 375 -25.70 65.92 -48.35
CA GLY A 375 -26.73 66.53 -49.20
C GLY A 375 -27.02 65.80 -50.53
N ALA A 376 -26.86 64.48 -50.60
CA ALA A 376 -27.22 63.69 -51.78
C ALA A 376 -28.69 63.20 -51.69
N PRO A 377 -29.52 63.37 -52.75
CA PRO A 377 -30.92 62.96 -52.72
C PRO A 377 -31.04 61.43 -52.79
N ARG A 378 -31.92 60.85 -51.98
CA ARG A 378 -32.34 59.46 -52.09
C ARG A 378 -32.93 59.25 -53.49
N ARG A 379 -32.38 58.32 -54.29
CA ARG A 379 -33.16 57.73 -55.40
C ARG A 379 -34.30 56.96 -54.75
N ALA A 380 -35.48 57.55 -54.73
CA ALA A 380 -36.69 56.83 -54.41
C ALA A 380 -36.79 55.66 -55.39
N ALA A 381 -36.83 54.43 -54.87
CA ALA A 381 -37.34 53.32 -55.65
C ALA A 381 -38.75 53.73 -56.14
N ASP A 382 -38.96 53.64 -57.45
CA ASP A 382 -40.17 54.03 -58.15
C ASP A 382 -41.39 53.32 -57.55
N LEU A 383 -42.17 54.06 -56.74
CA LEU A 383 -43.38 53.58 -56.10
C LEU A 383 -44.52 53.34 -57.10
N GLU A 384 -44.39 53.85 -58.33
CA GLU A 384 -45.35 53.64 -59.44
C GLU A 384 -45.21 52.27 -60.12
N GLN A 385 -44.08 51.57 -59.98
CA GLN A 385 -43.91 50.25 -60.60
C GLN A 385 -44.44 49.09 -59.73
N VAL A 386 -44.83 49.36 -58.48
CA VAL A 386 -45.29 48.35 -57.50
C VAL A 386 -46.79 48.46 -57.17
N LEU A 387 -47.48 49.55 -57.55
CA LEU A 387 -48.94 49.65 -57.52
C LEU A 387 -49.47 49.91 -58.93
N GLY A 388 -49.99 48.87 -59.59
CA GLY A 388 -50.72 49.00 -60.85
C GLY A 388 -51.96 49.91 -60.74
N PRO A 389 -52.53 50.35 -61.87
CA PRO A 389 -53.55 51.39 -61.91
C PRO A 389 -54.84 50.97 -61.19
N ILE A 390 -55.26 51.81 -60.24
CA ILE A 390 -56.51 51.73 -59.49
C ILE A 390 -57.65 52.23 -60.41
N PRO A 391 -58.68 51.42 -60.72
CA PRO A 391 -59.87 51.94 -61.40
C PRO A 391 -60.71 52.82 -60.46
N ALA A 392 -61.23 53.89 -61.04
CA ALA A 392 -61.98 54.94 -60.37
C ALA A 392 -63.37 54.48 -59.87
N ALA A 393 -63.57 54.69 -58.57
CA ALA A 393 -64.80 55.12 -57.90
C ALA A 393 -65.92 54.06 -57.64
N PRO A 394 -66.91 54.37 -56.77
CA PRO A 394 -66.88 53.93 -55.37
C PRO A 394 -68.19 53.26 -54.92
N THR A 395 -68.15 52.24 -54.07
CA THR A 395 -69.34 51.84 -53.29
C THR A 395 -68.98 51.38 -51.88
N MET A 396 -69.17 52.33 -50.96
CA MET A 396 -69.71 52.17 -49.61
C MET A 396 -68.91 51.38 -48.55
N SER A 397 -68.46 52.17 -47.56
CA SER A 397 -68.08 51.80 -46.21
C SER A 397 -69.04 50.82 -45.53
N ALA A 398 -68.53 50.00 -44.59
CA ALA A 398 -68.99 50.01 -43.20
C ALA A 398 -68.30 48.92 -42.37
N PHE A 399 -67.35 49.35 -41.54
CA PHE A 399 -67.19 48.76 -40.21
C PHE A 399 -68.54 48.89 -39.49
N ALA A 400 -69.20 47.77 -39.21
CA ALA A 400 -70.25 47.70 -38.20
C ALA A 400 -70.37 46.28 -37.63
N VAL A 401 -69.95 46.15 -36.38
CA VAL A 401 -70.32 45.14 -35.37
C VAL A 401 -71.04 45.96 -34.28
N PRO A 402 -72.05 45.50 -33.48
CA PRO A 402 -72.57 44.13 -33.21
C PRO A 402 -74.12 43.93 -33.12
N GLY A 403 -74.59 42.67 -33.25
CA GLY A 403 -75.74 41.96 -32.60
C GLY A 403 -77.15 42.60 -32.51
N PRO A 404 -78.18 41.95 -31.91
CA PRO A 404 -78.46 40.54 -31.60
C PRO A 404 -79.80 40.02 -32.23
N GLY A 405 -79.98 38.69 -32.32
CA GLY A 405 -81.30 38.04 -32.29
C GLY A 405 -82.04 37.73 -33.61
N GLU A 406 -82.55 36.48 -33.67
CA GLU A 406 -83.67 35.95 -34.49
C GLU A 406 -83.39 35.57 -35.98
N THR A 407 -83.10 34.28 -36.28
CA THR A 407 -83.99 33.13 -36.66
C THR A 407 -84.57 33.27 -38.09
N SER A 408 -84.42 32.33 -39.05
CA SER A 408 -84.76 30.90 -38.97
C SER A 408 -84.24 30.07 -40.17
N SER A 409 -83.91 28.78 -39.90
CA SER A 409 -84.13 27.52 -40.67
C SER A 409 -83.64 27.39 -42.14
N THR A 410 -82.89 26.35 -42.53
CA THR A 410 -83.45 24.98 -42.74
C THR A 410 -82.38 23.86 -42.87
N ALA A 411 -82.64 22.74 -42.18
CA ALA A 411 -82.33 21.31 -42.42
C ALA A 411 -80.91 20.72 -42.37
N ILE A 412 -80.85 19.64 -41.55
CA ILE A 412 -79.82 18.60 -41.32
C ILE A 412 -80.12 17.40 -42.28
N PRO A 413 -79.22 16.41 -42.49
CA PRO A 413 -78.99 15.36 -41.50
C PRO A 413 -77.52 14.92 -41.31
N VAL A 414 -77.21 14.54 -40.07
CA VAL A 414 -76.09 13.68 -39.66
C VAL A 414 -76.70 12.39 -39.06
N PRO A 415 -75.95 11.29 -39.00
CA PRO A 415 -75.75 10.67 -37.67
C PRO A 415 -74.28 10.31 -37.43
N ASN A 416 -73.67 10.74 -36.31
CA ASN A 416 -73.67 10.13 -34.96
C ASN A 416 -72.88 8.80 -34.90
N SER A 417 -72.10 8.43 -33.87
CA SER A 417 -71.58 9.02 -32.63
C SER A 417 -70.81 7.92 -31.87
N ALA A 418 -69.93 8.30 -30.93
CA ALA A 418 -69.16 7.48 -29.97
C ALA A 418 -70.04 6.62 -29.00
N PRO A 419 -69.56 5.78 -28.01
CA PRO A 419 -68.64 6.18 -26.91
C PRO A 419 -67.77 5.10 -26.14
N ALA A 420 -66.75 5.62 -25.42
CA ALA A 420 -66.14 5.31 -24.09
C ALA A 420 -65.91 3.88 -23.49
N ALA A 421 -64.67 3.59 -22.99
CA ALA A 421 -64.27 3.29 -21.58
C ALA A 421 -62.86 2.63 -21.43
N LYS A 422 -62.17 2.84 -20.28
CA LYS A 422 -60.77 2.52 -19.83
C LYS A 422 -60.53 1.01 -19.47
N PRO A 423 -59.29 0.42 -19.34
CA PRO A 423 -58.21 0.76 -18.36
C PRO A 423 -56.70 0.47 -18.74
N LEU A 424 -55.82 0.60 -17.74
CA LEU A 424 -54.33 0.74 -17.61
C LEU A 424 -53.38 -0.42 -18.10
N PRO A 425 -52.02 -0.34 -17.95
CA PRO A 425 -51.00 -0.74 -18.95
C PRO A 425 -50.29 -2.09 -18.70
N LYS A 426 -49.59 -2.65 -19.72
CA LYS A 426 -48.54 -3.68 -19.56
C LYS A 426 -47.41 -3.61 -20.62
N ALA A 427 -46.18 -3.57 -20.09
CA ALA A 427 -44.96 -4.31 -20.43
C ALA A 427 -44.40 -4.40 -21.88
N LEU A 428 -43.13 -4.00 -21.99
CA LEU A 428 -42.15 -4.31 -23.03
C LEU A 428 -41.78 -5.81 -23.07
N PRO A 429 -41.55 -6.42 -24.26
CA PRO A 429 -40.81 -7.67 -24.41
C PRO A 429 -39.31 -7.45 -24.69
N LYS A 430 -38.51 -8.37 -24.16
CA LYS A 430 -37.03 -8.51 -24.23
C LYS A 430 -36.50 -8.98 -25.60
N PRO A 431 -35.18 -8.83 -25.86
CA PRO A 431 -34.52 -9.14 -27.12
C PRO A 431 -34.17 -10.64 -27.33
N LYS A 432 -33.89 -10.97 -28.59
CA LYS A 432 -33.61 -12.28 -29.21
C LYS A 432 -32.13 -12.72 -29.01
N PRO A 433 -31.81 -14.03 -28.92
CA PRO A 433 -30.44 -14.53 -28.71
C PRO A 433 -29.65 -14.69 -30.02
N ARG A 434 -28.31 -14.60 -29.92
CA ARG A 434 -27.31 -14.81 -30.99
C ARG A 434 -26.80 -16.27 -30.97
N PRO A 435 -26.50 -16.91 -32.12
CA PRO A 435 -26.08 -18.31 -32.18
C PRO A 435 -24.58 -18.49 -31.93
N GLY A 436 -24.25 -19.69 -31.45
CA GLY A 436 -22.93 -20.11 -30.97
C GLY A 436 -21.94 -20.56 -32.04
N SER A 437 -20.74 -20.88 -31.55
CA SER A 437 -19.72 -21.66 -32.26
C SER A 437 -19.14 -22.70 -31.31
N THR A 438 -19.27 -23.95 -31.72
CA THR A 438 -18.74 -25.17 -31.13
C THR A 438 -17.28 -25.35 -31.56
N THR A 439 -16.40 -25.73 -30.64
CA THR A 439 -15.25 -26.61 -30.95
C THR A 439 -14.83 -27.33 -29.66
N GLN A 440 -14.87 -28.66 -29.72
CA GLN A 440 -14.35 -29.61 -28.74
C GLN A 440 -12.90 -29.95 -29.07
N ASP A 441 -12.10 -30.28 -28.04
CA ASP A 441 -11.30 -31.53 -27.89
C ASP A 441 -10.21 -31.36 -26.78
N PRO A 442 -9.61 -32.44 -26.21
CA PRO A 442 -10.01 -32.94 -24.89
C PRO A 442 -8.84 -32.95 -23.88
N VAL A 443 -9.12 -32.93 -22.56
CA VAL A 443 -8.08 -33.25 -21.56
C VAL A 443 -8.60 -34.24 -20.53
N GLU A 444 -7.75 -35.26 -20.37
CA GLU A 444 -7.71 -36.43 -19.52
C GLU A 444 -7.86 -36.10 -18.02
N SER A 445 -8.56 -36.98 -17.30
CA SER A 445 -9.03 -36.82 -15.92
C SER A 445 -8.17 -37.60 -14.92
N ILE A 446 -7.74 -36.95 -13.83
CA ILE A 446 -7.38 -37.56 -12.55
C ILE A 446 -8.27 -36.90 -11.46
N PRO A 447 -8.88 -37.65 -10.52
CA PRO A 447 -9.89 -37.12 -9.60
C PRO A 447 -9.31 -36.54 -8.30
N GLU A 448 -9.90 -35.44 -7.82
CA GLU A 448 -9.70 -34.79 -6.51
C GLU A 448 -11.06 -34.76 -5.74
N PRO A 449 -11.09 -34.94 -4.40
CA PRO A 449 -12.33 -35.06 -3.64
C PRO A 449 -12.91 -33.71 -3.13
N GLU A 450 -14.23 -33.72 -2.90
CA GLU A 450 -15.18 -32.64 -2.55
C GLU A 450 -14.83 -31.72 -1.34
N PRO A 451 -15.33 -30.47 -1.39
CA PRO A 451 -15.69 -29.71 -0.19
C PRO A 451 -17.20 -29.35 -0.12
N GLU A 452 -17.77 -29.54 1.07
CA GLU A 452 -19.18 -29.33 1.38
C GLU A 452 -19.51 -27.88 1.82
N ALA A 453 -20.52 -27.33 1.14
CA ALA A 453 -21.52 -26.31 1.49
C ALA A 453 -21.24 -25.16 2.49
N ALA A 454 -21.36 -23.93 1.95
CA ALA A 454 -21.76 -22.72 2.68
C ALA A 454 -23.30 -22.55 2.71
N PRO A 455 -23.85 -21.69 3.59
CA PRO A 455 -24.78 -20.69 3.07
C PRO A 455 -24.66 -19.28 3.68
N ALA A 456 -25.13 -18.29 2.91
CA ALA A 456 -25.25 -16.86 3.23
C ALA A 456 -26.74 -16.47 3.50
N PRO A 457 -27.16 -15.17 3.47
CA PRO A 457 -27.16 -14.18 4.56
C PRO A 457 -28.57 -13.60 4.87
N ALA A 458 -28.79 -12.94 6.02
CA ALA A 458 -30.04 -12.20 6.26
C ALA A 458 -29.91 -10.94 7.16
N ALA A 459 -30.28 -9.80 6.55
CA ALA A 459 -31.14 -8.70 6.99
C ALA A 459 -30.83 -7.81 8.24
N ALA A 460 -31.10 -6.52 8.05
CA ALA A 460 -30.90 -5.38 8.95
C ALA A 460 -32.00 -5.22 10.05
N PRO A 461 -31.73 -4.49 11.17
CA PRO A 461 -32.66 -4.34 12.29
C PRO A 461 -33.49 -3.01 12.29
N PRO A 462 -34.65 -2.97 13.00
CA PRO A 462 -35.48 -1.76 13.20
C PRO A 462 -35.11 -0.93 14.48
N PRO A 463 -35.69 0.28 14.68
CA PRO A 463 -35.13 1.34 15.54
C PRO A 463 -35.73 1.51 16.97
N LEU A 464 -35.03 2.36 17.74
CA LEU A 464 -35.14 2.86 19.14
C LEU A 464 -36.54 3.04 19.80
N PRO A 465 -36.58 3.14 21.15
CA PRO A 465 -36.87 4.44 21.77
C PRO A 465 -35.98 4.86 22.96
N LYS A 466 -36.02 6.19 23.17
CA LYS A 466 -35.22 7.11 24.00
C LYS A 466 -35.85 7.29 25.40
N ALA A 467 -35.06 7.48 26.46
CA ALA A 467 -35.49 8.20 27.67
C ALA A 467 -34.29 8.87 28.35
N ALA A 468 -34.48 10.11 28.77
CA ALA A 468 -33.49 11.09 29.18
C ALA A 468 -33.57 11.37 30.69
N ALA A 469 -32.44 11.79 31.29
CA ALA A 469 -32.40 12.71 32.44
C ALA A 469 -30.99 13.33 32.57
N ALA A 470 -30.92 14.67 32.59
CA ALA A 470 -29.76 15.51 32.95
C ALA A 470 -29.87 15.88 34.45
N GLU A 471 -28.80 16.01 35.26
CA GLU A 471 -27.83 17.13 35.49
C GLU A 471 -26.97 16.77 36.75
N PRO A 472 -25.92 17.51 37.21
CA PRO A 472 -25.05 18.54 36.62
C PRO A 472 -23.52 18.23 36.78
N ALA A 473 -22.65 19.20 36.46
CA ALA A 473 -21.24 19.04 36.07
C ALA A 473 -20.13 19.16 37.16
N ALA A 474 -19.02 18.44 36.90
CA ALA A 474 -17.56 18.66 37.19
C ALA A 474 -17.00 18.44 38.63
N PRO A 475 -15.71 17.99 38.82
CA PRO A 475 -14.54 18.10 37.93
C PRO A 475 -13.76 16.79 37.64
N ALA A 476 -12.64 16.95 36.93
CA ALA A 476 -11.92 16.00 36.08
C ALA A 476 -11.02 14.96 36.79
N ALA A 477 -10.86 13.84 36.07
CA ALA A 477 -9.62 13.09 35.81
C ALA A 477 -8.80 12.59 37.01
N GLU A 478 -9.20 11.43 37.53
CA GLU A 478 -8.33 10.39 38.14
C GLU A 478 -9.15 9.15 38.58
N GLY A 479 -10.49 9.26 38.65
CA GLY A 479 -11.39 8.18 39.06
C GLY A 479 -11.98 7.28 37.95
N ASP A 480 -11.82 7.61 36.68
CA ASP A 480 -12.49 6.88 35.58
C ASP A 480 -11.86 5.49 35.30
N GLU A 481 -10.54 5.31 35.43
CA GLU A 481 -9.89 4.01 35.16
C GLU A 481 -10.26 2.93 36.20
N VAL A 482 -10.44 3.32 37.47
CA VAL A 482 -10.80 2.39 38.56
C VAL A 482 -12.26 1.96 38.43
N ASP A 483 -13.15 2.86 38.01
CA ASP A 483 -14.56 2.56 37.76
C ASP A 483 -14.72 1.63 36.53
N GLU A 484 -13.96 1.87 35.44
CA GLU A 484 -13.99 1.01 34.25
C GLU A 484 -13.46 -0.41 34.50
N LEU A 485 -12.38 -0.56 35.28
CA LEU A 485 -11.86 -1.89 35.64
C LEU A 485 -12.88 -2.68 36.48
N THR A 486 -13.57 -1.99 37.39
CA THR A 486 -14.61 -2.59 38.23
C THR A 486 -15.83 -3.00 37.40
N GLU A 487 -16.24 -2.18 36.42
CA GLU A 487 -17.30 -2.52 35.47
C GLU A 487 -16.92 -3.74 34.61
N TRP A 488 -15.66 -3.84 34.15
CA TRP A 488 -15.22 -4.95 33.32
C TRP A 488 -15.09 -6.27 34.08
N GLN A 489 -14.73 -6.22 35.36
CA GLN A 489 -14.77 -7.39 36.25
C GLN A 489 -16.19 -7.92 36.41
N ARG A 490 -17.17 -7.04 36.63
CA ARG A 490 -18.58 -7.45 36.73
C ARG A 490 -19.10 -8.08 35.44
N VAL A 491 -18.79 -7.48 34.28
CA VAL A 491 -19.18 -8.04 32.96
C VAL A 491 -18.52 -9.39 32.72
N TYR A 492 -17.28 -9.59 33.18
CA TYR A 492 -16.61 -10.89 33.10
C TYR A 492 -17.29 -11.96 33.96
N GLU A 493 -17.63 -11.64 35.21
CA GLU A 493 -18.36 -12.55 36.10
C GLU A 493 -19.72 -12.94 35.51
N GLU A 494 -20.48 -11.96 35.00
CA GLU A 494 -21.75 -12.20 34.30
C GLU A 494 -21.57 -13.07 33.04
N PHE A 495 -20.47 -12.87 32.30
CA PHE A 495 -20.19 -13.63 31.09
C PHE A 495 -19.81 -15.08 31.38
N VAL A 496 -19.02 -15.32 32.43
CA VAL A 496 -18.67 -16.67 32.89
C VAL A 496 -19.90 -17.39 33.42
N ALA A 497 -20.74 -16.71 34.21
CA ALA A 497 -22.01 -17.25 34.69
C ALA A 497 -22.96 -17.62 33.54
N MET A 498 -23.07 -16.74 32.52
CA MET A 498 -23.88 -17.00 31.33
C MET A 498 -23.33 -18.18 30.51
N LYS A 499 -22.00 -18.28 30.33
CA LYS A 499 -21.38 -19.44 29.66
C LYS A 499 -21.65 -20.75 30.39
N GLN A 500 -21.60 -20.73 31.72
CA GLN A 500 -21.91 -21.90 32.53
C GLN A 500 -23.39 -22.30 32.43
N GLN A 501 -24.30 -21.32 32.38
CA GLN A 501 -25.74 -21.55 32.18
C GLN A 501 -26.06 -22.07 30.77
N CYS A 502 -25.28 -21.67 29.76
CA CYS A 502 -25.37 -22.15 28.39
C CYS A 502 -24.66 -23.50 28.15
N GLY A 503 -24.02 -24.09 29.16
CA GLY A 503 -23.32 -25.37 29.06
C GLY A 503 -21.99 -25.32 28.28
N GLU A 504 -21.37 -24.15 28.15
CA GLU A 504 -20.10 -23.97 27.46
C GLU A 504 -18.89 -24.17 28.40
N GLN A 505 -17.78 -24.67 27.85
CA GLN A 505 -16.53 -24.80 28.61
C GLN A 505 -15.96 -23.42 28.97
N THR A 506 -15.73 -23.20 30.27
CA THR A 506 -15.10 -21.99 30.83
C THR A 506 -13.60 -22.17 31.09
N ALA A 507 -13.07 -23.39 30.93
CA ALA A 507 -11.67 -23.71 31.15
C ALA A 507 -10.77 -22.99 30.11
N GLY A 508 -10.00 -22.00 30.56
CA GLY A 508 -9.04 -21.24 29.75
C GLY A 508 -9.42 -19.78 29.48
N MET A 509 -10.61 -19.34 29.90
CA MET A 509 -10.99 -17.92 29.89
C MET A 509 -10.39 -17.25 31.13
N THR A 510 -9.42 -16.34 30.94
CA THR A 510 -8.87 -15.51 32.02
C THR A 510 -9.33 -14.07 31.87
N PHE A 511 -9.44 -13.36 32.98
CA PHE A 511 -9.85 -11.95 32.99
C PHE A 511 -8.96 -11.10 32.06
N GLU A 512 -7.65 -11.35 32.01
CA GLU A 512 -6.70 -10.62 31.14
C GLU A 512 -7.01 -10.77 29.65
N LYS A 513 -7.34 -11.99 29.19
CA LYS A 513 -7.71 -12.23 27.78
C LYS A 513 -9.05 -11.58 27.45
N PHE A 514 -10.00 -11.63 28.39
CA PHE A 514 -11.30 -11.00 28.24
C PHE A 514 -11.20 -9.47 28.18
N LYS A 515 -10.42 -8.88 29.08
CA LYS A 515 -10.10 -7.45 29.14
C LYS A 515 -9.49 -6.97 27.82
N SER A 516 -8.50 -7.69 27.27
CA SER A 516 -7.90 -7.33 25.97
C SER A 516 -8.93 -7.31 24.82
N THR A 517 -9.94 -8.19 24.89
CA THR A 517 -11.01 -8.27 23.89
C THR A 517 -12.01 -7.12 24.05
N LEU A 518 -12.39 -6.77 25.28
CA LEU A 518 -13.22 -5.59 25.56
C LEU A 518 -12.54 -4.29 25.16
N GLN A 519 -11.24 -4.14 25.45
CA GLN A 519 -10.44 -2.98 25.04
C GLN A 519 -10.43 -2.82 23.52
N ARG A 520 -10.10 -3.88 22.77
CA ARG A 520 -10.09 -3.84 21.30
C ARG A 520 -11.46 -3.49 20.71
N ASN A 521 -12.54 -4.00 21.30
CA ASN A 521 -13.90 -3.66 20.89
C ASN A 521 -14.25 -2.19 21.21
N LYS A 522 -13.84 -1.69 22.39
CA LYS A 522 -13.99 -0.27 22.77
C LYS A 522 -13.24 0.62 21.79
N ASP A 523 -11.97 0.35 21.50
CA ASP A 523 -11.15 1.15 20.58
C ASP A 523 -11.74 1.18 19.16
N ALA A 524 -12.24 0.05 18.67
CA ALA A 524 -12.90 -0.02 17.36
C ALA A 524 -14.21 0.79 17.31
N LEU A 525 -14.97 0.85 18.42
CA LEU A 525 -16.19 1.64 18.54
C LEU A 525 -15.89 3.14 18.68
N VAL A 526 -14.86 3.50 19.45
CA VAL A 526 -14.35 4.88 19.57
C VAL A 526 -13.93 5.39 18.18
N GLN A 527 -13.18 4.59 17.42
CA GLN A 527 -12.71 4.96 16.09
C GLN A 527 -13.85 5.11 15.06
N ARG A 528 -14.89 4.26 15.14
CA ARG A 528 -16.00 4.26 14.17
C ARG A 528 -17.10 5.26 14.50
N HIS A 529 -17.36 5.51 15.78
CA HIS A 529 -18.52 6.28 16.23
C HIS A 529 -18.16 7.51 17.09
N GLY A 530 -16.88 7.73 17.42
CA GLY A 530 -16.41 8.92 18.13
C GLY A 530 -16.88 9.02 19.59
N VAL A 531 -17.22 7.89 20.23
CA VAL A 531 -17.82 7.86 21.58
C VAL A 531 -16.74 7.62 22.64
N THR A 532 -16.84 8.31 23.79
CA THR A 532 -15.84 8.22 24.88
C THR A 532 -16.08 7.08 25.88
N ARG A 533 -17.33 6.61 26.06
CA ARG A 533 -17.67 5.51 27.00
C ARG A 533 -18.56 4.45 26.32
N VAL A 534 -18.24 3.17 26.54
CA VAL A 534 -18.94 2.03 25.95
C VAL A 534 -19.36 1.08 27.07
N LYS A 535 -20.65 0.76 27.17
CA LYS A 535 -21.19 -0.19 28.14
C LYS A 535 -21.37 -1.56 27.49
N PHE A 536 -20.90 -2.61 28.16
CA PHE A 536 -21.06 -3.98 27.72
C PHE A 536 -22.16 -4.68 28.51
N THR A 537 -23.02 -5.42 27.81
CA THR A 537 -24.09 -6.24 28.41
C THR A 537 -24.02 -7.66 27.89
N VAL A 538 -24.09 -8.64 28.78
CA VAL A 538 -24.08 -10.07 28.45
C VAL A 538 -25.50 -10.53 28.13
N TYR A 539 -25.67 -11.34 27.09
CA TYR A 539 -26.95 -11.96 26.74
C TYR A 539 -26.75 -13.33 26.10
N ALA A 540 -27.76 -14.19 26.16
CA ALA A 540 -27.76 -15.47 25.46
C ALA A 540 -28.27 -15.29 24.02
N LYS A 541 -27.50 -15.76 23.03
CA LYS A 541 -27.90 -15.82 21.62
C LYS A 541 -27.66 -17.22 21.10
N GLU A 542 -28.71 -17.88 20.59
CA GLU A 542 -28.61 -19.21 19.98
C GLU A 542 -27.97 -20.26 20.93
N GLY A 543 -28.29 -20.17 22.22
CA GLY A 543 -27.74 -21.07 23.24
C GLY A 543 -26.28 -20.79 23.60
N LYS A 544 -25.71 -19.67 23.16
CA LYS A 544 -24.34 -19.24 23.49
C LYS A 544 -24.29 -17.88 24.18
N ALA A 545 -23.29 -17.68 25.05
CA ALA A 545 -23.08 -16.39 25.70
C ALA A 545 -22.46 -15.37 24.73
N ALA A 546 -23.10 -14.20 24.58
CA ALA A 546 -22.68 -13.12 23.71
C ALA A 546 -22.61 -11.78 24.45
N LEU A 547 -21.81 -10.86 23.93
CA LEU A 547 -21.64 -9.50 24.48
C LEU A 547 -22.19 -8.48 23.49
N LYS A 548 -23.01 -7.56 23.98
CA LYS A 548 -23.47 -6.39 23.24
C LYS A 548 -22.79 -5.15 23.79
N ALA A 549 -22.09 -4.42 22.93
CA ALA A 549 -21.52 -3.13 23.26
C ALA A 549 -22.51 -2.03 22.85
N SER A 550 -22.88 -1.15 23.78
CA SER A 550 -23.74 0.00 23.50
C SER A 550 -22.97 1.29 23.80
N PRO A 551 -22.87 2.23 22.84
CA PRO A 551 -22.26 3.52 23.09
C PRO A 551 -23.10 4.28 24.12
N VAL A 552 -22.45 4.82 25.14
CA VAL A 552 -23.10 5.72 26.10
C VAL A 552 -22.84 7.13 25.59
N ASN A 553 -23.81 7.69 24.86
CA ASN A 553 -23.76 9.11 24.52
C ASN A 553 -24.01 9.93 25.78
N LYS A 554 -23.19 10.97 25.98
CA LYS A 554 -23.44 12.01 26.99
C LYS A 554 -24.79 12.69 26.79
#